data_AF-A0A6L3EKX1-F1
#
_entry.id   AF-A0A6L3EKX1-F1
#
_cell.length_a   1.000
_cell.length_b   1.000
_cell.length_c   1.000
_cell.angle_alpha   90.00
_cell.angle_beta   90.00
_cell.angle_gamma   90.00
#
_symmetry.space_group_name_H-M   'P 1'
#
loop_
_entity.id
_entity.type
_entity.pdbx_description
1 polymer ?
#
loop_
_entity_poly.entity_id
_entity_poly.type
_entity_poly.pdbx_seq_one_letter_code
_entity_poly.pdbx_strand_id
1 'polypeptide(L)' 'LFKQGSEGDVSGDKPGFFDFVGVAKYEAWEKLKGMDAEEAKRQYIELVESLRG' A
#
# COMPACT_ATOMS: atom_id res chain seq x y z
N LEU A 1 -1.68 1.57 0.01
CA LEU A 1 -3.13 1.37 0.18
C LEU A 1 -3.82 1.23 -1.16
N PHE A 2 -3.72 2.22 -2.07
CA PHE A 2 -4.29 2.12 -3.43
C PHE A 2 -3.87 0.85 -4.19
N LYS A 3 -2.56 0.60 -4.31
CA LYS A 3 -2.00 -0.59 -4.96
C LYS A 3 -2.46 -1.91 -4.33
N GLN A 4 -2.39 -2.03 -3.01
CA GLN A 4 -2.88 -3.22 -2.29
C GLN A 4 -4.40 -3.44 -2.48
N GLY A 5 -5.19 -2.36 -2.50
CA GLY A 5 -6.64 -2.44 -2.70
C GLY A 5 -7.08 -2.69 -4.14
N SER A 6 -6.25 -2.37 -5.14
CA SER A 6 -6.56 -2.57 -6.57
C SER A 6 -5.91 -3.83 -7.17
N GLU A 7 -4.67 -4.12 -6.79
CA GLU A 7 -3.84 -5.20 -7.36
C GLU A 7 -3.63 -6.36 -6.38
N GLY A 8 -4.04 -6.21 -5.11
CA GLY A 8 -3.77 -7.20 -4.07
C GLY A 8 -2.32 -7.15 -3.59
N ASP A 9 -1.86 -8.27 -3.03
CA ASP A 9 -0.50 -8.42 -2.50
C ASP A 9 0.57 -7.99 -3.51
N VAL A 10 1.65 -7.39 -2.99
CA VAL A 10 2.81 -6.99 -3.79
C VAL A 10 3.24 -8.10 -4.76
N SER A 11 3.28 -7.75 -6.05
CA SER A 11 3.69 -8.64 -7.13
C SER A 11 4.54 -7.87 -8.14
N GLY A 12 5.56 -8.53 -8.70
CA GLY A 12 6.54 -7.93 -9.62
C GLY A 12 7.98 -7.99 -9.10
N ASP A 13 8.93 -7.66 -9.97
CA ASP A 13 10.36 -7.69 -9.65
C ASP A 13 10.76 -6.51 -8.76
N LYS A 14 11.63 -6.79 -7.78
CA LYS A 14 12.15 -5.76 -6.89
C LYS A 14 13.00 -4.77 -7.69
N PRO A 15 12.70 -3.45 -7.65
CA PRO A 15 13.46 -2.45 -8.40
C PRO A 15 14.94 -2.48 -8.02
N GLY A 16 15.81 -2.19 -8.99
CA GLY A 16 17.26 -2.19 -8.80
C GLY A 16 17.69 -1.17 -7.74
N PHE A 17 18.80 -1.46 -7.05
CA PHE A 17 19.28 -0.69 -5.89
C PHE A 17 19.52 0.82 -6.14
N PHE A 18 19.66 1.23 -7.41
CA PHE A 18 19.83 2.63 -7.81
C PHE A 18 18.51 3.40 -7.97
N ASP A 19 17.36 2.71 -8.00
CA ASP A 19 16.03 3.32 -8.00
C ASP A 19 15.47 3.37 -6.57
N PHE A 20 15.97 4.33 -5.78
CA PHE A 20 15.55 4.52 -4.40
C PHE A 20 14.05 4.81 -4.26
N VAL A 21 13.44 5.45 -5.26
CA VAL A 21 12.00 5.76 -5.25
C VAL A 21 11.18 4.51 -5.54
N GLY A 22 11.60 3.70 -6.51
CA GLY A 22 11.00 2.40 -6.81
C GLY A 22 11.10 1.46 -5.61
N VAL A 23 12.26 1.38 -4.97
CA VAL A 23 12.47 0.56 -3.77
C VAL A 23 11.56 1.01 -2.64
N ALA A 24 11.49 2.31 -2.35
CA ALA A 24 10.60 2.82 -1.31
C ALA A 24 9.12 2.52 -1.59
N LYS A 25 8.68 2.63 -2.85
CA LYS A 25 7.31 2.28 -3.25
C LYS A 25 7.04 0.78 -3.14
N TYR A 26 7.97 -0.06 -3.57
CA TYR A 26 7.87 -1.50 -3.48
C TYR A 26 7.82 -1.96 -2.02
N GLU A 27 8.71 -1.45 -1.17
CA GLU A 27 8.71 -1.75 0.27
C GLU A 27 7.46 -1.25 0.97
N ALA A 28 6.95 -0.06 0.61
CA ALA A 28 5.69 0.43 1.13
C ALA A 28 4.49 -0.43 0.70
N TRP A 29 4.53 -1.04 -0.49
CA TRP A 29 3.52 -1.99 -0.94
C TRP A 29 3.69 -3.36 -0.26
N GLU A 30 4.92 -3.84 -0.09
CA GLU A 30 5.24 -5.08 0.61
C GLU A 30 4.84 -5.03 2.09
N LYS A 31 4.98 -3.89 2.76
CA LYS A 31 4.48 -3.70 4.13
C LYS A 31 2.97 -3.80 4.27
N LEU A 32 2.23 -3.70 3.15
CA LEU A 32 0.79 -3.86 3.09
C LEU A 32 0.38 -5.26 2.64
N LYS A 33 1.34 -6.15 2.32
CA LYS A 33 1.09 -7.54 1.95
C LYS A 33 0.42 -8.29 3.10
N GLY A 34 -0.63 -9.05 2.80
CA GLY A 34 -1.44 -9.74 3.81
C GLY A 34 -2.43 -8.83 4.55
N MET A 35 -2.48 -7.53 4.23
CA MET A 35 -3.56 -6.66 4.67
C MET A 35 -4.81 -7.02 3.86
N ASP A 36 -5.83 -7.53 4.57
CA ASP A 36 -7.13 -7.82 3.99
C ASP A 36 -7.71 -6.56 3.35
N ALA A 37 -8.28 -6.69 2.15
CA ALA A 37 -8.85 -5.58 1.40
C ALA A 37 -9.93 -4.85 2.24
N GLU A 38 -10.61 -5.57 3.12
CA GLU A 38 -11.59 -5.01 4.05
C GLU A 38 -10.95 -4.17 5.17
N GLU A 39 -9.76 -4.54 5.64
CA GLU A 39 -9.01 -3.76 6.62
C GLU A 39 -8.46 -2.47 6.00
N ALA A 40 -7.93 -2.54 4.78
CA ALA A 40 -7.45 -1.37 4.05
C ALA A 40 -8.58 -0.35 3.76
N LYS A 41 -9.79 -0.83 3.45
CA LYS A 41 -10.97 0.03 3.26
C LYS A 41 -11.41 0.68 4.58
N ARG A 42 -11.45 -0.08 5.69
CA ARG A 42 -11.77 0.46 7.03
C ARG A 42 -10.85 1.61 7.41
N GLN A 43 -9.53 1.41 7.29
CA GLN A 43 -8.54 2.44 7.61
C GLN A 43 -8.66 3.69 6.71
N TYR A 44 -9.02 3.51 5.43
CA TYR A 44 -9.27 4.65 4.54
C TYR A 44 -10.51 5.46 4.95
N ILE A 45 -11.60 4.79 5.34
CA ILE A 45 -12.81 5.45 5.85
C ILE A 45 -12.49 6.23 7.12
N GLU A 46 -11.79 5.61 8.07
CA GLU A 46 -11.40 6.24 9.34
C GLU A 46 -10.50 7.47 9.12
N LEU A 47 -9.55 7.40 8.17
CA LEU A 47 -8.70 8.55 7.81
C LEU A 47 -9.54 9.70 7.23
N VAL A 48 -10.45 9.43 6.31
CA VAL A 48 -11.32 10.45 5.71
C VAL A 48 -12.23 11.08 6.77
N GLU A 49 -12.75 10.29 7.71
CA GLU A 49 -13.52 10.81 8.85
C GLU A 49 -12.67 11.70 9.75
N SER A 50 -11.42 11.33 10.03
CA SER A 50 -10.50 12.12 10.86
C SER A 50 -10.11 13.47 10.25
N LEU A 51 -10.06 13.57 8.91
CA LEU A 51 -9.75 14.80 8.18
C LEU A 51 -10.95 15.72 8.01
N ARG A 52 -12.16 15.23 8.34
CA ARG A 52 -13.41 15.97 8.22
C ARG A 52 -13.78 16.71 9.52
N GLY A 53 -13.00 16.51 10.60
CA GLY A 53 -13.12 17.16 11.90
C GLY A 53 -12.21 18.37 12.05
#